data_AF-A0A349JGX9-F1
#
_entry.id   AF-A0A349JGX9-F1
#
_cell.length_a   1.000
_cell.length_b   1.000
_cell.length_c   1.000
_cell.angle_alpha   90.00
_cell.angle_beta   90.00
_cell.angle_gamma   90.00
#
_symmetry.space_group_name_H-M   'P 1'
#
loop_
_entity.id
_entity.type
_entity.pdbx_description
1 polymer ?
#
loop_
_entity_poly.entity_id
_entity_poly.type
_entity_poly.pdbx_seq_one_letter_code
_entity_poly.pdbx_strand_id
1 'polypeptide(L)'
;MPYLTVANEIKALIAKFAQARILWIDTEIADYKFNPRLSLIQALADPRDLTGDATFLLDVLDKPELATAFINLIMVNPNIEKVMHNASYDIRFLGNDDAKNITCTLQMARKIPAYILPLRNRQLKTLIETLCNIAYVDKTEQGGDWGKRPLTEKQLEYAKMDAVYLARVHRHLLEIIDKCYPDPATENLTALGKQYQKIEAQWKPLDSEIAEVKERFKAAMLAKKLKDSSYFELSSSITMKVDFLTLANLTQTEGIELNFPVTLTKEIQKQLGQLISHPSLQVEDIASWRLTSNIQQWRKSTKKIVPEPASEDLIALGERYKEILPEWKLLDSEIEHLKERVKKAMLVQNQGNTP
;
A
#
# COMPACT_ATOMS: atom_id res chain seq x y z
N MET A 1 0.05 -17.73 29.73
CA MET A 1 -0.42 -17.35 28.38
C MET A 1 -1.86 -17.86 28.18
N PRO A 2 -2.82 -16.98 27.89
CA PRO A 2 -4.22 -17.38 27.76
C PRO A 2 -4.51 -17.94 26.36
N TYR A 3 -4.17 -19.21 26.15
CA TYR A 3 -4.66 -20.03 25.03
C TYR A 3 -6.00 -20.66 25.41
N LEU A 4 -7.08 -20.22 24.75
CA LEU A 4 -8.44 -20.63 25.06
C LEU A 4 -8.95 -21.61 24.01
N THR A 5 -9.42 -22.77 24.47
CA THR A 5 -10.00 -23.82 23.62
C THR A 5 -11.47 -24.07 23.89
N VAL A 6 -11.96 -23.67 25.08
CA VAL A 6 -13.32 -23.87 25.56
C VAL A 6 -14.25 -22.78 25.02
N ALA A 7 -15.31 -23.19 24.30
CA ALA A 7 -16.22 -22.27 23.61
C ALA A 7 -16.82 -21.17 24.51
N ASN A 8 -17.22 -21.51 25.73
CA ASN A 8 -17.82 -20.54 26.66
C ASN A 8 -16.81 -19.49 27.15
N GLU A 9 -15.55 -19.89 27.38
CA GLU A 9 -14.47 -18.97 27.77
C GLU A 9 -14.14 -18.02 26.63
N ILE A 10 -14.07 -18.55 25.40
CA ILE A 10 -13.85 -17.75 24.19
C ILE A 10 -14.99 -16.73 24.01
N LYS A 11 -16.26 -17.15 24.12
CA LYS A 11 -17.41 -16.24 24.00
C LYS A 11 -17.40 -15.16 25.09
N ALA A 12 -17.08 -15.51 26.34
CA ALA A 12 -16.97 -14.55 27.43
C ALA A 12 -15.84 -13.53 27.18
N LEU A 13 -14.71 -13.98 26.66
CA LEU A 13 -13.60 -13.09 26.28
C LEU A 13 -14.00 -12.15 25.13
N ILE A 14 -14.67 -12.66 24.08
CA ILE A 14 -15.18 -11.84 22.98
C ILE A 14 -16.10 -10.73 23.52
N ALA A 15 -17.01 -11.08 24.43
CA ALA A 15 -17.89 -10.09 25.06
C ALA A 15 -17.12 -9.04 25.88
N LYS A 16 -16.00 -9.42 26.51
CA LYS A 16 -15.09 -8.47 27.18
C LYS A 16 -14.37 -7.57 26.17
N PHE A 17 -13.85 -8.13 25.08
CA PHE A 17 -13.20 -7.35 24.02
C PHE A 17 -14.13 -6.41 23.27
N ALA A 18 -15.43 -6.67 23.26
CA ALA A 18 -16.42 -5.75 22.70
C ALA A 18 -16.46 -4.37 23.39
N GLN A 19 -15.82 -4.23 24.56
CA GLN A 19 -15.68 -2.97 25.30
C GLN A 19 -14.33 -2.28 25.06
N ALA A 20 -13.40 -2.91 24.32
CA ALA A 20 -12.12 -2.31 23.99
C ALA A 20 -12.29 -1.20 22.96
N ARG A 21 -11.41 -0.18 23.01
CA ARG A 21 -11.36 0.87 21.98
C ARG A 21 -10.57 0.45 20.75
N ILE A 22 -9.54 -0.36 20.97
CA ILE A 22 -8.59 -0.81 19.97
C ILE A 22 -8.22 -2.26 20.27
N LEU A 23 -8.10 -3.06 19.22
CA LEU A 23 -7.61 -4.43 19.27
C LEU A 23 -6.56 -4.63 18.18
N TRP A 24 -5.43 -5.21 18.55
CA TRP A 24 -4.43 -5.71 17.61
C TRP A 24 -4.72 -7.18 17.35
N ILE A 25 -5.08 -7.48 16.10
CA ILE A 25 -5.60 -8.78 15.70
C ILE A 25 -4.74 -9.35 14.60
N ASP A 26 -4.45 -10.65 14.74
CA ASP A 26 -3.88 -11.47 13.67
C ASP A 26 -4.67 -12.79 13.57
N THR A 27 -4.42 -13.57 12.52
CA THR A 27 -5.03 -14.90 12.35
C THR A 27 -4.05 -15.95 11.86
N GLU A 28 -4.32 -17.22 12.20
CA GLU A 28 -3.64 -18.36 11.60
C GLU A 28 -4.63 -19.24 10.84
N ILE A 29 -4.20 -19.73 9.67
CA ILE A 29 -5.03 -20.47 8.72
C ILE A 29 -4.50 -21.90 8.58
N ALA A 30 -5.35 -22.89 8.87
CA ALA A 30 -5.09 -24.29 8.58
C ALA A 30 -5.34 -24.61 7.10
N ASP A 31 -4.65 -25.62 6.55
CA ASP A 31 -4.85 -26.17 5.20
C ASP A 31 -4.83 -25.13 4.06
N TYR A 32 -4.01 -24.09 4.24
CA TYR A 32 -4.00 -22.88 3.41
C TYR A 32 -4.01 -23.13 1.88
N LYS A 33 -3.32 -24.18 1.41
CA LYS A 33 -3.17 -24.46 -0.03
C LYS A 33 -4.40 -25.06 -0.70
N PHE A 34 -5.25 -25.78 0.04
CA PHE A 34 -6.31 -26.61 -0.55
C PHE A 34 -7.69 -26.23 -0.04
N ASN A 35 -7.85 -26.02 1.27
CA ASN A 35 -9.12 -25.70 1.89
C ASN A 35 -8.85 -24.83 3.13
N PRO A 36 -8.57 -23.53 2.96
CA PRO A 36 -8.15 -22.68 4.07
C PRO A 36 -9.26 -22.56 5.13
N ARG A 37 -8.92 -22.89 6.37
CA ARG A 37 -9.82 -22.82 7.53
C ARG A 37 -9.23 -21.91 8.59
N LEU A 38 -10.03 -20.99 9.13
CA LEU A 38 -9.60 -20.14 10.24
C LEU A 38 -9.33 -21.03 11.46
N SER A 39 -8.09 -21.01 11.94
CA SER A 39 -7.63 -21.90 13.00
C SER A 39 -7.48 -21.18 14.34
N LEU A 40 -6.84 -20.02 14.31
CA LEU A 40 -6.54 -19.23 15.50
C LEU A 40 -6.86 -17.77 15.23
N ILE A 41 -7.39 -17.08 16.25
CA ILE A 41 -7.46 -15.63 16.29
C ILE A 41 -6.61 -15.15 17.45
N GLN A 42 -5.67 -14.26 17.17
CA GLN A 42 -4.86 -13.58 18.18
C GLN A 42 -5.47 -12.21 18.45
N ALA A 43 -5.60 -11.84 19.72
CA ALA A 43 -6.14 -10.54 20.10
C ALA A 43 -5.43 -9.96 21.32
N LEU A 44 -4.90 -8.75 21.15
CA LEU A 44 -4.31 -7.94 22.21
C LEU A 44 -5.11 -6.64 22.36
N ALA A 45 -5.40 -6.26 23.61
CA ALA A 45 -6.13 -5.03 23.95
C ALA A 45 -5.28 -3.99 24.70
N ASP A 46 -4.13 -4.38 25.26
CA ASP A 46 -3.21 -3.46 25.94
C ASP A 46 -1.90 -3.31 25.14
N PRO A 47 -1.64 -2.16 24.50
CA PRO A 47 -0.42 -1.95 23.71
C PRO A 47 0.86 -1.88 24.56
N ARG A 48 0.74 -1.84 25.89
CA ARG A 48 1.88 -1.81 26.82
C ARG A 48 2.39 -3.21 27.15
N ASP A 49 1.66 -4.25 26.77
CA ASP A 49 2.15 -5.61 26.94
C ASP A 49 3.28 -5.89 25.94
N LEU A 50 4.49 -6.06 26.49
CA LEU A 50 5.70 -6.39 25.73
C LEU A 50 6.03 -7.89 25.79
N THR A 51 5.36 -8.62 26.67
CA THR A 51 5.61 -10.03 26.99
C THR A 51 4.63 -10.96 26.32
N GLY A 52 3.47 -10.43 25.89
CA GLY A 52 2.33 -11.14 25.32
C GLY A 52 1.49 -11.90 26.34
N ASP A 53 1.72 -11.70 27.64
CA ASP A 53 0.92 -12.32 28.71
C ASP A 53 -0.56 -11.89 28.68
N ALA A 54 -0.86 -10.74 28.08
CA ALA A 54 -2.20 -10.23 27.84
C ALA A 54 -2.67 -10.43 26.38
N THR A 55 -1.90 -11.10 25.53
CA THR A 55 -2.37 -11.58 24.23
C THR A 55 -3.18 -12.85 24.42
N PHE A 56 -4.43 -12.84 23.95
CA PHE A 56 -5.30 -14.00 23.98
C PHE A 56 -5.27 -14.73 22.64
N LEU A 57 -5.14 -16.06 22.70
CA LEU A 57 -5.14 -16.95 21.55
C LEU A 57 -6.44 -17.76 21.57
N LEU A 58 -7.34 -17.51 20.63
CA LEU A 58 -8.67 -18.10 20.56
C LEU A 58 -8.65 -19.25 19.54
N ASP A 59 -8.75 -20.50 20.00
CA ASP A 59 -8.82 -21.68 19.13
C ASP A 59 -10.23 -21.82 18.53
N VAL A 60 -10.35 -21.41 17.27
CA VAL A 60 -11.60 -21.37 16.51
C VAL A 60 -11.65 -22.42 15.38
N LEU A 61 -10.64 -23.30 15.30
CA LEU A 61 -10.60 -24.36 14.30
C LEU A 61 -11.84 -25.25 14.41
N ASP A 62 -12.55 -25.41 13.30
CA ASP A 62 -13.80 -26.18 13.19
C ASP A 62 -14.93 -25.73 14.14
N LYS A 63 -14.88 -24.46 14.58
CA LYS A 63 -15.87 -23.83 15.47
C LYS A 63 -16.45 -22.56 14.82
N PRO A 64 -17.21 -22.68 13.72
CA PRO A 64 -17.70 -21.52 12.96
C PRO A 64 -18.57 -20.57 13.79
N GLU A 65 -19.24 -21.07 14.83
CA GLU A 65 -20.03 -20.25 15.76
C GLU A 65 -19.17 -19.28 16.59
N LEU A 66 -17.90 -19.63 16.88
CA LEU A 66 -16.98 -18.75 17.59
C LEU A 66 -16.42 -17.67 16.68
N ALA A 67 -16.05 -18.03 15.45
CA ALA A 67 -15.68 -17.07 14.42
C ALA A 67 -16.82 -16.09 14.15
N THR A 68 -18.05 -16.59 14.00
CA THR A 68 -19.26 -15.75 13.83
C THR A 68 -19.48 -14.81 15.01
N ALA A 69 -19.31 -15.29 16.25
CA ALA A 69 -19.42 -14.43 17.43
C ALA A 69 -18.36 -13.32 17.43
N PHE A 70 -17.12 -13.64 17.05
CA PHE A 70 -16.04 -12.65 16.94
C PHE A 70 -16.37 -11.60 15.87
N ILE A 71 -16.83 -12.04 14.69
CA ILE A 71 -17.22 -11.13 13.59
C ILE A 71 -18.33 -10.18 14.06
N ASN A 72 -19.42 -10.71 14.61
CA ASN A 72 -20.61 -9.96 14.97
C ASN A 72 -20.40 -8.95 16.11
N LEU A 73 -19.50 -9.25 17.06
CA LEU A 73 -19.26 -8.38 18.21
C LEU A 73 -18.07 -7.45 18.02
N ILE A 74 -17.07 -7.85 17.22
CA ILE A 74 -15.79 -7.13 17.09
C ILE A 74 -15.61 -6.53 15.70
N MET A 75 -15.64 -7.37 14.65
CA MET A 75 -15.24 -6.93 13.30
C MET A 75 -16.22 -5.92 12.71
N VAL A 76 -17.52 -6.16 12.87
CA VAL A 76 -18.57 -5.26 12.37
C VAL A 76 -18.76 -4.01 13.24
N ASN A 77 -18.24 -4.00 14.47
CA ASN A 77 -18.43 -2.91 15.42
C ASN A 77 -17.53 -1.71 15.05
N PRO A 78 -18.09 -0.56 14.63
CA PRO A 78 -17.28 0.58 14.21
C PRO A 78 -16.59 1.30 15.39
N ASN A 79 -17.05 1.08 16.62
CA ASN A 79 -16.48 1.73 17.81
C ASN A 79 -15.17 1.09 18.29
N ILE A 80 -14.80 -0.06 17.72
CA ILE A 80 -13.55 -0.75 17.98
C ILE A 80 -12.66 -0.56 16.77
N GLU A 81 -11.48 0.02 16.95
CA GLU A 81 -10.44 0.02 15.94
C GLU A 81 -9.78 -1.36 15.90
N LYS A 82 -9.75 -2.00 14.73
CA LYS A 82 -9.01 -3.25 14.55
C LYS A 82 -7.74 -2.95 13.77
N VAL A 83 -6.61 -3.11 14.44
CA VAL A 83 -5.30 -2.94 13.84
C VAL A 83 -4.79 -4.30 13.40
N MET A 84 -4.41 -4.41 12.13
CA MET A 84 -3.96 -5.65 11.50
C MET A 84 -2.81 -5.36 10.54
N HIS A 85 -1.94 -6.34 10.26
CA HIS A 85 -0.96 -6.23 9.18
C HIS A 85 -1.47 -6.93 7.93
N ASN A 86 -1.39 -6.28 6.76
CA ASN A 86 -1.94 -6.84 5.52
C ASN A 86 -3.43 -7.27 5.65
N ALA A 87 -4.22 -6.47 6.38
CA ALA A 87 -5.58 -6.78 6.84
C ALA A 87 -6.52 -7.41 5.80
N SER A 88 -6.39 -7.06 4.52
CA SER A 88 -7.19 -7.64 3.43
C SER A 88 -7.09 -9.16 3.34
N TYR A 89 -6.02 -9.75 3.85
CA TYR A 89 -5.84 -11.19 3.90
C TYR A 89 -6.75 -11.83 4.97
N ASP A 90 -6.62 -11.39 6.22
CA ASP A 90 -7.34 -11.93 7.38
C ASP A 90 -8.84 -11.61 7.35
N ILE A 91 -9.20 -10.42 6.87
CA ILE A 91 -10.59 -9.95 6.80
C ILE A 91 -11.47 -10.88 5.95
N ARG A 92 -10.91 -11.59 4.97
CA ARG A 92 -11.64 -12.59 4.18
C ARG A 92 -12.19 -13.74 5.03
N PHE A 93 -11.58 -14.02 6.18
CA PHE A 93 -12.02 -15.01 7.16
C PHE A 93 -12.80 -14.38 8.33
N LEU A 94 -12.83 -13.06 8.41
CA LEU A 94 -13.36 -12.27 9.53
C LEU A 94 -14.46 -11.27 9.09
N GLY A 95 -15.32 -11.68 8.15
CA GLY A 95 -16.53 -10.93 7.77
C GLY A 95 -16.42 -10.07 6.50
N ASN A 96 -15.28 -10.09 5.82
CA ASN A 96 -15.05 -9.42 4.54
C ASN A 96 -15.52 -7.94 4.54
N ASP A 97 -16.46 -7.57 3.67
CA ASP A 97 -16.95 -6.18 3.51
C ASP A 97 -17.72 -5.64 4.73
N ASP A 98 -18.16 -6.52 5.64
CA ASP A 98 -18.85 -6.12 6.87
C ASP A 98 -17.88 -5.57 7.93
N ALA A 99 -16.58 -5.87 7.81
CA ALA A 99 -15.57 -5.38 8.74
C ALA A 99 -15.46 -3.84 8.68
N LYS A 100 -15.62 -3.16 9.83
CA LYS A 100 -15.58 -1.69 9.95
C LYS A 100 -14.35 -1.24 10.74
N ASN A 101 -13.97 0.04 10.60
CA ASN A 101 -12.88 0.66 11.40
C ASN A 101 -11.58 -0.17 11.45
N ILE A 102 -11.05 -0.48 10.27
CA ILE A 102 -9.82 -1.26 10.09
C ILE A 102 -8.63 -0.32 9.86
N THR A 103 -7.60 -0.48 10.68
CA THR A 103 -6.30 0.16 10.50
C THR A 103 -5.29 -0.88 10.03
N CYS A 104 -4.81 -0.73 8.80
CA CYS A 104 -3.84 -1.67 8.21
C CYS A 104 -2.42 -1.10 8.28
N THR A 105 -1.55 -1.71 9.09
CA THR A 105 -0.16 -1.25 9.29
C THR A 105 0.68 -1.35 8.01
N LEU A 106 0.36 -2.28 7.10
CA LEU A 106 0.99 -2.35 5.77
C LEU A 106 0.67 -1.10 4.94
N GLN A 107 -0.59 -0.64 4.97
CA GLN A 107 -1.01 0.56 4.24
C GLN A 107 -0.46 1.83 4.90
N MET A 108 -0.43 1.90 6.24
CA MET A 108 0.24 2.96 6.97
C MET A 108 1.71 3.07 6.57
N ALA A 109 2.44 1.94 6.62
CA ALA A 109 3.82 1.90 6.20
C ALA A 109 3.96 2.40 4.76
N ARG A 110 3.18 1.88 3.79
CA ARG A 110 3.18 2.29 2.37
C ARG A 110 3.01 3.79 2.14
N LYS A 111 2.28 4.50 3.00
CA LYS A 111 2.15 5.97 2.94
C LYS A 111 3.41 6.72 3.36
N ILE A 112 4.30 6.09 4.14
CA ILE A 112 5.56 6.73 4.56
C ILE A 112 6.53 6.76 3.37
N PRO A 113 7.02 7.95 2.99
CA PRO A 113 8.00 8.12 1.93
C PRO A 113 9.26 7.27 2.14
N ALA A 114 9.80 6.71 1.06
CA ALA A 114 10.96 5.84 1.10
C ALA A 114 12.22 6.55 1.63
N TYR A 115 12.35 7.87 1.41
CA TYR A 115 13.47 8.65 1.95
C TYR A 115 13.43 8.82 3.48
N ILE A 116 12.25 8.65 4.09
CA ILE A 116 12.07 8.69 5.55
C ILE A 116 12.20 7.28 6.14
N LEU A 117 11.57 6.29 5.49
CA LEU A 117 11.62 4.89 5.91
C LEU A 117 12.10 3.99 4.75
N PRO A 118 13.43 3.92 4.52
CA PRO A 118 14.02 3.17 3.43
C PRO A 118 14.06 1.67 3.77
N LEU A 119 13.09 0.92 3.26
CA LEU A 119 12.95 -0.51 3.51
C LEU A 119 12.93 -1.31 2.22
N ARG A 120 13.48 -2.53 2.26
CA ARG A 120 13.45 -3.47 1.14
C ARG A 120 12.04 -3.97 0.80
N ASN A 121 11.21 -4.13 1.83
CA ASN A 121 9.80 -4.47 1.72
C ASN A 121 9.06 -3.92 2.95
N ARG A 122 7.73 -4.04 2.97
CA ARG A 122 6.88 -3.55 4.07
C ARG A 122 6.19 -4.69 4.84
N GLN A 123 6.76 -5.89 4.81
CA GLN A 123 6.27 -7.01 5.63
C GLN A 123 6.44 -6.69 7.11
N LEU A 124 5.56 -7.24 7.95
CA LEU A 124 5.59 -7.03 9.39
C LEU A 124 6.97 -7.28 9.99
N LYS A 125 7.63 -8.38 9.62
CA LYS A 125 8.99 -8.72 10.07
C LYS A 125 10.00 -7.58 9.85
N THR A 126 10.04 -7.04 8.64
CA THR A 126 10.97 -5.96 8.30
C THR A 126 10.65 -4.68 9.08
N LEU A 127 9.36 -4.40 9.32
CA LEU A 127 8.93 -3.30 10.18
C LEU A 127 9.33 -3.54 11.64
N ILE A 128 9.21 -4.77 12.16
CA ILE A 128 9.65 -5.12 13.51
C ILE A 128 11.16 -4.91 13.64
N GLU A 129 11.95 -5.49 12.75
CA GLU A 129 13.41 -5.42 12.79
C GLU A 129 13.89 -3.96 12.77
N THR A 130 13.30 -3.13 11.91
CA THR A 130 13.73 -1.74 11.73
C THR A 130 13.16 -0.78 12.76
N LEU A 131 11.86 -0.88 13.07
CA LEU A 131 11.18 0.08 13.96
C LEU A 131 11.32 -0.28 15.44
N CYS A 132 11.41 -1.58 15.75
CA CYS A 132 11.47 -2.06 17.14
C CYS A 132 12.89 -2.41 17.60
N ASN A 133 13.90 -2.31 16.72
CA ASN A 133 15.29 -2.71 16.96
C ASN A 133 15.43 -4.17 17.45
N ILE A 134 14.64 -5.08 16.89
CA ILE A 134 14.68 -6.51 17.22
C ILE A 134 15.41 -7.25 16.10
N ALA A 135 16.62 -7.72 16.37
CA ALA A 135 17.50 -8.26 15.33
C ALA A 135 16.98 -9.56 14.67
N TYR A 136 16.15 -10.33 15.38
CA TYR A 136 15.62 -11.59 14.87
C TYR A 136 14.19 -11.83 15.36
N VAL A 137 13.30 -12.06 14.40
CA VAL A 137 11.95 -12.58 14.64
C VAL A 137 11.91 -13.98 14.04
N ASP A 138 11.67 -14.99 14.88
CA ASP A 138 11.55 -16.37 14.45
C ASP A 138 10.32 -16.53 13.53
N LYS A 139 10.52 -17.18 12.39
CA LYS A 139 9.50 -17.41 11.35
C LYS A 139 9.16 -18.88 11.16
N THR A 140 9.75 -19.76 11.97
CA THR A 140 9.61 -21.21 11.80
C THR A 140 8.15 -21.65 11.77
N GLU A 141 7.29 -21.01 12.56
CA GLU A 141 5.88 -21.39 12.69
C GLU A 141 4.94 -20.63 11.74
N GLN A 142 5.39 -19.62 11.00
CA GLN A 142 4.56 -18.88 10.02
C GLN A 142 4.00 -19.82 8.93
N GLY A 143 4.77 -20.82 8.53
CA GLY A 143 4.35 -21.87 7.58
C GLY A 143 4.00 -23.20 8.24
N GLY A 144 3.81 -23.21 9.57
CA GLY A 144 3.52 -24.41 10.34
C GLY A 144 2.14 -24.99 10.05
N ASP A 145 1.92 -26.23 10.47
CA ASP A 145 0.59 -26.86 10.40
C ASP A 145 -0.29 -26.36 11.55
N TRP A 146 -1.05 -25.30 11.27
CA TRP A 146 -2.04 -24.74 12.19
C TRP A 146 -3.33 -25.57 12.28
N GLY A 147 -3.49 -26.65 11.50
CA GLY A 147 -4.60 -27.59 11.63
C GLY A 147 -4.38 -28.64 12.71
N LYS A 148 -3.13 -28.84 13.14
CA LYS A 148 -2.76 -29.83 14.15
C LYS A 148 -3.10 -29.36 15.56
N ARG A 149 -3.56 -30.28 16.40
CA ARG A 149 -3.75 -30.08 17.85
C ARG A 149 -3.10 -31.21 18.66
N PRO A 150 -2.60 -30.92 19.88
CA PRO A 150 -2.45 -29.59 20.47
C PRO A 150 -1.41 -28.75 19.69
N LEU A 151 -1.55 -27.42 19.76
CA LEU A 151 -0.52 -26.50 19.23
C LEU A 151 0.77 -26.67 20.04
N THR A 152 1.92 -26.55 19.38
CA THR A 152 3.22 -26.63 20.05
C THR A 152 3.51 -25.34 20.83
N GLU A 153 4.40 -25.40 21.81
CA GLU A 153 4.84 -24.20 22.56
C GLU A 153 5.41 -23.12 21.63
N LYS A 154 6.10 -23.52 20.55
CA LYS A 154 6.63 -22.59 19.56
C LYS A 154 5.53 -21.87 18.77
N GLN A 155 4.50 -22.60 18.33
CA GLN A 155 3.35 -22.01 17.65
C GLN A 155 2.63 -21.01 18.55
N LEU A 156 2.44 -21.39 19.81
CA LEU A 156 1.79 -20.53 20.78
C LEU A 156 2.61 -19.27 21.07
N GLU A 157 3.92 -19.38 21.27
CA GLU A 157 4.80 -18.22 21.49
C GLU A 157 4.86 -17.32 20.25
N TYR A 158 4.96 -17.90 19.05
CA TYR A 158 4.92 -17.17 17.78
C TYR A 158 3.61 -16.35 17.66
N ALA A 159 2.46 -17.00 17.77
CA ALA A 159 1.16 -16.36 17.64
C ALA A 159 0.96 -15.24 18.67
N LYS A 160 1.38 -15.48 19.92
CA LYS A 160 1.30 -14.51 21.01
C LYS A 160 2.10 -13.24 20.70
N MET A 161 3.31 -13.41 20.17
CA MET A 161 4.21 -12.30 19.92
C MET A 161 3.86 -11.49 18.67
N ASP A 162 3.20 -12.09 17.67
CA ASP A 162 2.77 -11.34 16.47
C ASP A 162 1.82 -10.18 16.82
N ALA A 163 0.86 -10.39 17.73
CA ALA A 163 -0.02 -9.31 18.19
C ALA A 163 0.73 -8.21 18.98
N VAL A 164 1.72 -8.59 19.80
CA VAL A 164 2.58 -7.66 20.54
C VAL A 164 3.41 -6.81 19.58
N TYR A 165 4.04 -7.46 18.60
CA TYR A 165 4.85 -6.79 17.61
C TYR A 165 4.03 -5.87 16.71
N LEU A 166 2.82 -6.30 16.33
CA LEU A 166 1.88 -5.49 15.60
C LEU A 166 1.51 -4.21 16.37
N ALA A 167 1.27 -4.31 17.67
CA ALA A 167 1.00 -3.14 18.52
C ALA A 167 2.18 -2.16 18.58
N ARG A 168 3.40 -2.68 18.70
CA ARG A 168 4.62 -1.86 18.70
C ARG A 168 4.87 -1.17 17.36
N VAL A 169 4.74 -1.92 16.26
CA VAL A 169 4.88 -1.39 14.90
C VAL A 169 3.83 -0.32 14.64
N HIS A 170 2.57 -0.56 15.03
CA HIS A 170 1.50 0.42 14.90
C HIS A 170 1.86 1.75 15.57
N ARG A 171 2.31 1.73 16.84
CA ARG A 171 2.72 2.93 17.58
C ARG A 171 3.84 3.69 16.86
N HIS A 172 4.89 2.98 16.42
CA HIS A 172 6.00 3.63 15.70
C HIS A 172 5.57 4.22 14.36
N LEU A 173 4.67 3.56 13.63
CA LEU A 173 4.13 4.10 12.38
C LEU A 173 3.31 5.36 12.60
N LEU A 174 2.50 5.43 13.67
CA LEU A 174 1.78 6.65 14.04
C LEU A 174 2.75 7.82 14.30
N GLU A 175 3.80 7.59 15.11
CA GLU A 175 4.81 8.60 15.41
C GLU A 175 5.56 9.10 14.18
N ILE A 176 5.84 8.22 13.22
CA ILE A 176 6.50 8.59 11.97
C ILE A 176 5.54 9.39 11.07
N ILE A 177 4.31 8.92 10.88
CA ILE A 177 3.33 9.55 10.00
C ILE A 177 2.99 10.97 10.48
N ASP A 178 2.81 11.16 11.79
CA ASP A 178 2.57 12.46 12.41
C ASP A 178 3.68 13.48 12.08
N LYS A 179 4.94 13.03 12.08
CA LYS A 179 6.09 13.86 11.70
C LYS A 179 6.21 14.08 10.18
N CYS A 180 5.86 13.08 9.37
CA CYS A 180 5.91 13.18 7.91
C CYS A 180 4.90 14.19 7.37
N TYR A 181 3.70 14.18 7.93
CA TYR A 181 2.55 14.93 7.45
C TYR A 181 1.99 15.80 8.57
N PRO A 182 2.70 16.90 8.93
CA PRO A 182 2.19 17.85 9.91
C PRO A 182 0.92 18.54 9.39
N ASP A 183 0.20 19.23 10.28
CA ASP A 183 -1.00 19.98 9.93
C ASP A 183 -0.72 20.94 8.75
N PRO A 184 -1.38 20.76 7.59
CA PRO A 184 -1.19 21.63 6.43
C PRO A 184 -1.45 23.12 6.69
N ALA A 185 -2.28 23.46 7.68
CA ALA A 185 -2.53 24.85 8.07
C ALA A 185 -1.29 25.53 8.67
N THR A 186 -0.39 24.74 9.27
CA THR A 186 0.82 25.23 9.97
C THR A 186 2.06 25.25 9.08
N GLU A 187 1.96 24.68 7.88
CA GLU A 187 3.09 24.52 6.96
C GLU A 187 3.57 25.87 6.39
N ASN A 188 4.89 26.07 6.37
CA ASN A 188 5.50 27.24 5.74
C ASN A 188 5.76 26.96 4.25
N LEU A 189 4.86 27.43 3.38
CA LEU A 189 4.95 27.26 1.92
C LEU A 189 6.26 27.79 1.32
N THR A 190 6.83 28.86 1.87
CA THR A 190 8.11 29.40 1.38
C THR A 190 9.27 28.46 1.72
N ALA A 191 9.29 27.92 2.95
CA ALA A 191 10.31 26.95 3.36
C ALA A 191 10.20 25.65 2.56
N LEU A 192 8.99 25.13 2.38
CA LEU A 192 8.72 23.95 1.54
C LEU A 192 9.16 24.18 0.09
N GLY A 193 8.86 25.35 -0.48
CA GLY A 193 9.28 25.70 -1.83
C GLY A 193 10.80 25.74 -2.00
N LYS A 194 11.53 26.29 -1.00
CA LYS A 194 13.01 26.29 -0.99
C LYS A 194 13.57 24.87 -0.88
N GLN A 195 13.01 24.05 -0.01
CA GLN A 195 13.42 22.64 0.11
C GLN A 195 13.16 21.90 -1.19
N TYR A 196 11.98 22.06 -1.79
CA TYR A 196 11.63 21.48 -3.09
C TYR A 196 12.65 21.84 -4.16
N GLN A 197 12.99 23.13 -4.32
CA GLN A 197 13.99 23.57 -5.30
C GLN A 197 15.37 22.94 -5.08
N LYS A 198 15.79 22.80 -3.82
CA LYS A 198 17.07 22.17 -3.45
C LYS A 198 17.11 20.70 -3.85
N ILE A 199 16.04 19.96 -3.55
CA ILE A 199 15.96 18.53 -3.89
C ILE A 199 15.78 18.36 -5.41
N GLU A 200 14.99 19.22 -6.05
CA GLU A 200 14.74 19.16 -7.50
C GLU A 200 16.03 19.35 -8.30
N ALA A 201 16.94 20.22 -7.83
CA ALA A 201 18.24 20.43 -8.47
C ALA A 201 19.13 19.17 -8.46
N GLN A 202 19.01 18.32 -7.44
CA GLN A 202 19.75 17.05 -7.32
C GLN A 202 19.03 15.91 -8.06
N TRP A 203 17.70 15.85 -7.93
CA TRP A 203 16.85 14.83 -8.53
C TRP A 203 16.86 14.89 -10.06
N LYS A 204 16.74 16.09 -10.63
CA LYS A 204 16.47 16.27 -12.06
C LYS A 204 17.57 15.75 -13.00
N PRO A 205 18.88 15.92 -12.72
CA PRO A 205 19.93 15.28 -13.51
C PRO A 205 19.79 13.75 -13.51
N LEU A 206 19.58 13.15 -12.33
CA LEU A 206 19.44 11.69 -12.18
C LEU A 206 18.16 11.17 -12.86
N ASP A 207 17.06 11.91 -12.76
CA ASP A 207 15.80 11.57 -13.44
C ASP A 207 15.95 11.56 -14.95
N SER A 208 16.63 12.59 -15.48
CA SER A 208 16.96 12.68 -16.90
C SER A 208 17.87 11.55 -17.36
N GLU A 209 18.86 11.18 -16.54
CA GLU A 209 19.80 10.10 -16.82
C GLU A 209 19.11 8.73 -16.79
N ILE A 210 18.27 8.46 -15.79
CA ILE A 210 17.49 7.21 -15.73
C ILE A 210 16.58 7.08 -16.96
N ALA A 211 15.90 8.15 -17.35
CA ALA A 211 15.04 8.14 -18.54
C ALA A 211 15.86 7.84 -19.80
N GLU A 212 17.01 8.47 -19.97
CA GLU A 212 17.92 8.21 -21.09
C GLU A 212 18.46 6.79 -21.10
N VAL A 213 18.95 6.28 -19.96
CA VAL A 213 19.48 4.92 -19.85
C VAL A 213 18.40 3.91 -20.23
N LYS A 214 17.16 4.07 -19.72
CA LYS A 214 16.03 3.20 -20.08
C LYS A 214 15.71 3.23 -21.57
N GLU A 215 15.65 4.42 -22.19
CA GLU A 215 15.35 4.54 -23.62
C GLU A 215 16.47 3.95 -24.48
N ARG A 216 17.74 4.18 -24.14
CA ARG A 216 18.90 3.57 -24.82
C ARG A 216 18.89 2.05 -24.67
N PHE A 217 18.61 1.55 -23.46
CA PHE A 217 18.51 0.12 -23.19
C PHE A 217 17.40 -0.53 -24.02
N LYS A 218 16.22 0.08 -24.06
CA LYS A 218 15.09 -0.36 -24.88
C LYS A 218 15.42 -0.36 -26.37
N ALA A 219 16.01 0.72 -26.90
CA ALA A 219 16.40 0.81 -28.30
C ALA A 219 17.43 -0.27 -28.67
N ALA A 220 18.41 -0.51 -27.81
CA ALA A 220 19.43 -1.54 -27.99
C ALA A 220 18.85 -2.96 -27.93
N MET A 221 17.95 -3.25 -26.99
CA MET A 221 17.25 -4.55 -26.93
C MET A 221 16.43 -4.80 -28.19
N LEU A 222 15.72 -3.80 -28.71
CA LEU A 222 14.96 -3.91 -29.96
C LEU A 222 15.87 -4.15 -31.17
N ALA A 223 16.97 -3.40 -31.28
CA ALA A 223 17.94 -3.57 -32.37
C ALA A 223 18.60 -4.96 -32.35
N LYS A 224 18.88 -5.49 -31.15
CA LYS A 224 19.47 -6.82 -30.94
C LYS A 224 18.44 -7.95 -30.89
N LYS A 225 17.14 -7.64 -31.02
CA LYS A 225 16.01 -8.59 -30.95
C LYS A 225 15.99 -9.41 -29.64
N LEU A 226 16.38 -8.79 -28.54
CA LEU A 226 16.34 -9.38 -27.20
C LEU A 226 14.96 -9.16 -26.56
N LYS A 227 14.43 -10.17 -25.87
CA LYS A 227 13.19 -10.05 -25.08
C LYS A 227 13.49 -9.70 -23.62
N ASP A 228 14.57 -10.21 -23.08
CA ASP A 228 15.01 -10.03 -21.71
C ASP A 228 16.52 -9.77 -21.62
N SER A 229 16.95 -9.37 -20.43
CA SER A 229 18.34 -9.13 -20.07
C SER A 229 18.48 -9.26 -18.55
N SER A 230 19.70 -9.19 -18.04
CA SER A 230 19.96 -9.17 -16.59
C SER A 230 19.34 -7.98 -15.84
N TYR A 231 18.89 -6.94 -16.55
CA TYR A 231 18.44 -5.67 -15.97
C TYR A 231 17.00 -5.30 -16.34
N PHE A 232 16.58 -5.57 -17.58
CA PHE A 232 15.28 -5.18 -18.13
C PHE A 232 14.67 -6.31 -18.96
N GLU A 233 13.34 -6.38 -18.94
CA GLU A 233 12.51 -7.24 -19.78
C GLU A 233 11.59 -6.37 -20.63
N LEU A 234 11.50 -6.67 -21.93
CA LEU A 234 10.54 -6.07 -22.84
C LEU A 234 9.23 -6.85 -22.78
N SER A 235 8.21 -6.22 -22.19
CA SER A 235 6.83 -6.67 -22.32
C SER A 235 6.13 -5.94 -23.48
N SER A 236 5.25 -6.65 -24.17
CA SER A 236 4.32 -6.05 -25.12
C SER A 236 2.89 -6.23 -24.62
N SER A 237 2.10 -5.17 -24.66
CA SER A 237 0.66 -5.23 -24.44
C SER A 237 -0.04 -5.36 -25.79
N ILE A 238 -0.92 -6.35 -25.94
CA ILE A 238 -1.79 -6.45 -27.11
C ILE A 238 -2.89 -5.39 -26.97
N THR A 239 -2.88 -4.39 -27.85
CA THR A 239 -4.01 -3.47 -27.97
C THR A 239 -4.93 -3.99 -29.06
N MET A 240 -6.12 -4.46 -28.68
CA MET A 240 -7.17 -4.76 -29.65
C MET A 240 -7.94 -3.48 -29.93
N LYS A 241 -8.01 -3.10 -31.22
CA LYS A 241 -8.90 -2.03 -31.65
C LYS A 241 -10.26 -2.64 -31.94
N VAL A 242 -11.24 -2.25 -31.15
CA VAL A 242 -12.65 -2.56 -31.37
C VAL A 242 -13.40 -1.24 -31.40
N ASP A 243 -14.35 -1.09 -32.33
CA ASP A 243 -15.21 0.09 -32.30
C ASP A 243 -16.16 0.01 -31.10
N PHE A 244 -16.55 1.17 -30.58
CA PHE A 244 -17.34 1.26 -29.36
C PHE A 244 -18.68 0.50 -29.46
N LEU A 245 -19.33 0.53 -30.62
CA LEU A 245 -20.62 -0.12 -30.83
C LEU A 245 -20.51 -1.64 -30.81
N THR A 246 -19.48 -2.19 -31.47
CA THR A 246 -19.17 -3.62 -31.43
C THR A 246 -18.88 -4.08 -30.00
N LEU A 247 -18.09 -3.32 -29.25
CA LEU A 247 -17.81 -3.67 -27.85
C LEU A 247 -19.09 -3.68 -27.00
N ALA A 248 -19.93 -2.64 -27.13
CA ALA A 248 -21.20 -2.54 -26.41
C ALA A 248 -22.16 -3.70 -26.73
N ASN A 249 -22.27 -4.07 -28.02
CA ASN A 249 -23.12 -5.18 -28.46
C ASN A 249 -22.61 -6.53 -27.93
N LEU A 250 -21.30 -6.76 -27.95
CA LEU A 250 -20.70 -7.99 -27.41
C LEU A 250 -20.97 -8.12 -25.93
N THR A 251 -20.79 -7.06 -25.15
CA THR A 251 -20.99 -7.12 -23.70
C THR A 251 -22.46 -7.25 -23.34
N GLN A 252 -23.36 -6.63 -24.12
CA GLN A 252 -24.80 -6.82 -23.95
C GLN A 252 -25.23 -8.27 -24.26
N THR A 253 -24.69 -8.87 -25.32
CA THR A 253 -25.02 -10.24 -25.74
C THR A 253 -24.59 -11.27 -24.69
N GLU A 254 -23.42 -11.08 -24.11
CA GLU A 254 -22.84 -11.98 -23.10
C GLU A 254 -23.28 -11.63 -21.66
N GLY A 255 -24.17 -10.64 -21.48
CA GLY A 255 -24.62 -10.20 -20.15
C GLY A 255 -23.51 -9.63 -19.27
N ILE A 256 -22.43 -9.11 -19.88
CA ILE A 256 -21.30 -8.51 -19.19
C ILE A 256 -21.62 -7.03 -18.92
N GLU A 257 -21.75 -6.66 -17.64
CA GLU A 257 -21.80 -5.25 -17.25
C GLU A 257 -20.40 -4.62 -17.24
N LEU A 258 -20.17 -3.69 -18.14
CA LEU A 258 -18.95 -2.87 -18.17
C LEU A 258 -19.20 -1.53 -17.48
N ASN A 259 -18.81 -1.45 -16.21
CA ASN A 259 -18.88 -0.22 -15.42
C ASN A 259 -17.46 0.29 -15.15
N PHE A 260 -17.02 1.30 -15.90
CA PHE A 260 -15.74 1.98 -15.68
C PHE A 260 -15.86 3.48 -15.92
N PRO A 261 -15.11 4.30 -15.17
CA PRO A 261 -15.10 5.75 -15.40
C PRO A 261 -14.48 6.09 -16.75
N VAL A 262 -15.19 6.87 -17.56
CA VAL A 262 -14.70 7.36 -18.85
C VAL A 262 -14.38 8.85 -18.72
N THR A 263 -13.10 9.21 -18.90
CA THR A 263 -12.72 10.63 -18.97
C THR A 263 -13.09 11.18 -20.34
N LEU A 264 -14.09 12.07 -20.39
CA LEU A 264 -14.48 12.77 -21.62
C LEU A 264 -13.52 13.93 -21.88
N THR A 265 -12.88 13.95 -23.05
CA THR A 265 -12.08 15.10 -23.48
C THR A 265 -12.99 16.30 -23.78
N LYS A 266 -12.44 17.53 -23.75
CA LYS A 266 -13.21 18.75 -24.09
C LYS A 266 -13.88 18.67 -25.46
N GLU A 267 -13.23 18.00 -26.42
CA GLU A 267 -13.78 17.81 -27.77
C GLU A 267 -15.00 16.88 -27.75
N ILE A 268 -14.90 15.73 -27.08
CA ILE A 268 -16.03 14.80 -26.94
C ILE A 268 -17.15 15.46 -26.13
N GLN A 269 -16.82 16.21 -25.08
CA GLN A 269 -17.81 16.96 -24.31
C GLN A 269 -18.57 17.96 -25.19
N LYS A 270 -17.87 18.68 -26.05
CA LYS A 270 -18.51 19.61 -26.99
C LYS A 270 -19.43 18.90 -27.99
N GLN A 271 -19.02 17.73 -28.47
CA GLN A 271 -19.81 16.94 -29.43
C GLN A 271 -21.06 16.32 -28.79
N LEU A 272 -20.98 15.88 -27.54
CA LEU A 272 -22.12 15.34 -26.80
C LEU A 272 -23.09 16.44 -26.35
N GLY A 273 -22.60 17.66 -26.08
CA GLY A 273 -23.45 18.80 -25.75
C GLY A 273 -24.34 18.55 -24.53
N GLN A 274 -25.66 18.73 -24.69
CA GLN A 274 -26.63 18.54 -23.61
C GLN A 274 -26.83 17.06 -23.20
N LEU A 275 -26.38 16.10 -24.02
CA LEU A 275 -26.49 14.67 -23.71
C LEU A 275 -25.64 14.27 -22.49
N ILE A 276 -24.64 15.06 -22.12
CA ILE A 276 -23.80 14.82 -20.93
C ILE A 276 -24.61 14.95 -19.64
N SER A 277 -25.68 15.74 -19.66
CA SER A 277 -26.56 15.92 -18.50
C SER A 277 -27.66 14.86 -18.43
N HIS A 278 -27.54 13.75 -19.18
CA HIS A 278 -28.55 12.69 -19.15
C HIS A 278 -28.63 12.05 -17.75
N PRO A 279 -29.83 11.79 -17.20
CA PRO A 279 -30.01 11.32 -15.82
C PRO A 279 -29.32 9.99 -15.49
N SER A 280 -28.99 9.19 -16.50
CA SER A 280 -28.28 7.92 -16.33
C SER A 280 -26.76 8.06 -16.24
N LEU A 281 -26.20 9.26 -16.46
CA LEU A 281 -24.78 9.53 -16.34
C LEU A 281 -24.49 10.05 -14.92
N GLN A 282 -23.82 9.22 -14.11
CA GLN A 282 -23.27 9.68 -12.84
C GLN A 282 -21.95 10.41 -13.13
N VAL A 283 -22.00 11.74 -13.10
CA VAL A 283 -20.79 12.58 -13.20
C VAL A 283 -20.18 12.69 -11.82
N GLU A 284 -19.05 12.04 -11.60
CA GLU A 284 -18.20 12.30 -10.44
C GLU A 284 -17.25 13.46 -10.76
N ASP A 285 -17.45 14.61 -10.10
CA ASP A 285 -16.51 15.73 -10.16
C ASP A 285 -15.26 15.41 -9.34
N ILE A 286 -14.30 14.72 -9.96
CA ILE A 286 -12.99 14.46 -9.35
C ILE A 286 -12.11 15.70 -9.53
N ALA A 287 -12.10 16.58 -8.52
CA ALA A 287 -11.23 17.75 -8.51
C ALA A 287 -9.74 17.33 -8.53
N SER A 288 -9.10 17.39 -9.70
CA SER A 288 -7.69 17.03 -9.88
C SER A 288 -6.78 18.27 -9.85
N TRP A 289 -6.25 18.56 -8.66
CA TRP A 289 -5.28 19.63 -8.47
C TRP A 289 -3.87 19.14 -8.82
N ARG A 290 -3.17 19.86 -9.71
CA ARG A 290 -1.78 19.57 -10.10
C ARG A 290 -0.86 20.73 -9.69
N LEU A 291 0.29 20.41 -9.12
CA LEU A 291 1.33 21.41 -8.86
C LEU A 291 2.15 21.62 -10.13
N THR A 292 2.20 22.85 -10.62
CA THR A 292 3.00 23.24 -11.79
C THR A 292 4.00 24.32 -11.38
N SER A 293 5.26 24.16 -11.78
CA SER A 293 6.28 25.18 -11.54
C SER A 293 6.08 26.38 -12.47
N ASN A 294 6.10 27.60 -11.91
CA ASN A 294 6.05 28.85 -12.67
C ASN A 294 7.43 29.33 -13.13
N ILE A 295 8.50 28.57 -12.86
CA ILE A 295 9.87 28.95 -13.21
C ILE A 295 10.12 28.64 -14.70
N GLN A 296 10.32 29.69 -15.51
CA GLN A 296 10.74 29.55 -16.91
C GLN A 296 12.13 28.92 -17.00
N GLN A 297 12.19 27.64 -17.36
CA GLN A 297 13.45 26.96 -17.63
C GLN A 297 13.78 27.04 -19.12
N TRP A 298 14.83 27.79 -19.44
CA TRP A 298 15.43 27.80 -20.78
C TRP A 298 16.11 26.46 -21.04
N ARG A 299 15.47 25.60 -21.85
CA ARG A 299 16.12 24.39 -22.39
C ARG A 299 17.09 24.82 -23.49
N LYS A 300 18.39 24.86 -23.22
CA LYS A 300 19.40 24.84 -24.28
C LYS A 300 19.31 23.47 -24.96
N SER A 301 18.86 23.44 -26.22
CA SER A 301 18.92 22.25 -27.07
C SER A 301 20.39 21.98 -27.41
N THR A 302 21.04 21.14 -26.61
CA THR A 302 22.30 20.52 -27.02
C THR A 302 21.96 19.29 -27.85
N LYS A 303 22.45 19.23 -29.10
CA LYS A 303 22.40 18.03 -29.93
C LYS A 303 23.17 16.92 -29.20
N LYS A 304 22.45 16.04 -28.49
CA LYS A 304 23.05 14.90 -27.80
C LYS A 304 23.47 13.90 -28.87
N ILE A 305 24.74 13.51 -28.88
CA ILE A 305 25.24 12.44 -29.74
C ILE A 305 24.74 11.14 -29.12
N VAL A 306 23.73 10.53 -29.73
CA VAL A 306 23.17 9.24 -29.28
C VAL A 306 23.95 8.13 -29.98
N PRO A 307 24.56 7.17 -29.25
CA PRO A 307 25.23 6.03 -29.86
C PRO A 307 24.27 5.20 -30.72
N GLU A 308 24.82 4.46 -31.69
CA GLU A 308 24.00 3.57 -32.52
C GLU A 308 23.42 2.43 -31.66
N PRO A 309 22.09 2.18 -31.67
CA PRO A 309 21.47 1.21 -30.76
C PRO A 309 22.04 -0.21 -30.83
N ALA A 310 22.49 -0.65 -32.02
CA ALA A 310 23.07 -1.97 -32.21
C ALA A 310 24.46 -2.12 -31.55
N SER A 311 25.20 -1.03 -31.38
CA SER A 311 26.56 -1.02 -30.80
C SER A 311 26.57 -0.71 -29.29
N GLU A 312 25.41 -0.43 -28.69
CA GLU A 312 25.30 -0.17 -27.25
C GLU A 312 25.76 -1.36 -26.38
N ASP A 313 26.48 -1.05 -25.31
CA ASP A 313 26.85 -2.01 -24.28
C ASP A 313 25.76 -2.07 -23.21
N LEU A 314 24.93 -3.11 -23.28
CA LEU A 314 23.83 -3.35 -22.34
C LEU A 314 24.32 -3.63 -20.92
N ILE A 315 25.52 -4.19 -20.76
CA ILE A 315 26.08 -4.46 -19.42
C ILE A 315 26.48 -3.14 -18.78
N ALA A 316 27.21 -2.29 -19.51
CA ALA A 316 27.62 -0.98 -19.01
C ALA A 316 26.41 -0.07 -18.67
N LEU A 317 25.39 -0.04 -19.54
CA LEU A 317 24.14 0.68 -19.27
C LEU A 317 23.40 0.13 -18.04
N GLY A 318 23.37 -1.19 -17.88
CA GLY A 318 22.73 -1.85 -16.75
C GLY A 318 23.41 -1.57 -15.42
N GLU A 319 24.75 -1.63 -15.38
CA GLU A 319 25.52 -1.28 -14.18
C GLU A 319 25.35 0.20 -13.83
N ARG A 320 25.36 1.10 -14.83
CA ARG A 320 25.09 2.53 -14.59
C ARG A 320 23.68 2.76 -14.04
N TYR A 321 22.67 2.08 -14.59
CA TYR A 321 21.32 2.13 -14.06
C TYR A 321 21.27 1.69 -12.59
N LYS A 322 21.90 0.55 -12.27
CA LYS A 322 21.96 0.01 -10.90
C LYS A 322 22.68 0.92 -9.92
N GLU A 323 23.72 1.63 -10.37
CA GLU A 323 24.49 2.59 -9.60
C GLU A 323 23.62 3.80 -9.18
N ILE A 324 22.89 4.42 -10.13
CA ILE A 324 22.15 5.66 -9.88
C ILE A 324 20.74 5.44 -9.28
N LEU A 325 20.17 4.24 -9.46
CA LEU A 325 18.80 3.94 -9.06
C LEU A 325 18.50 4.17 -7.57
N PRO A 326 19.37 3.78 -6.60
CA PRO A 326 19.07 3.96 -5.18
C PRO A 326 18.93 5.42 -4.78
N GLU A 327 19.86 6.27 -5.22
CA GLU A 327 19.85 7.71 -4.92
C GLU A 327 18.64 8.39 -5.58
N TRP A 328 18.41 8.09 -6.87
CA TRP A 328 17.24 8.63 -7.58
C TRP A 328 15.93 8.24 -6.88
N LYS A 329 15.76 6.99 -6.42
CA LYS A 329 14.55 6.56 -5.72
C LYS A 329 14.27 7.34 -4.44
N LEU A 330 15.31 7.71 -3.69
CA LEU A 330 15.16 8.50 -2.47
C LEU A 330 14.76 9.94 -2.80
N LEU A 331 15.46 10.56 -3.75
CA LEU A 331 15.16 11.92 -4.19
C LEU A 331 13.77 12.04 -4.82
N ASP A 332 13.38 11.07 -5.65
CA ASP A 332 12.05 10.99 -6.28
C ASP A 332 10.96 10.88 -5.21
N SER A 333 11.17 10.01 -4.21
CA SER A 333 10.26 9.90 -3.07
C SER A 333 10.15 11.18 -2.26
N GLU A 334 11.23 11.94 -2.07
CA GLU A 334 11.20 13.23 -1.37
C GLU A 334 10.48 14.30 -2.20
N ILE A 335 10.71 14.34 -3.52
CA ILE A 335 10.03 15.26 -4.43
C ILE A 335 8.52 15.06 -4.42
N GLU A 336 8.05 13.82 -4.55
CA GLU A 336 6.61 13.54 -4.53
C GLU A 336 5.99 13.85 -3.17
N HIS A 337 6.70 13.56 -2.08
CA HIS A 337 6.24 13.93 -0.74
C HIS A 337 6.14 15.45 -0.55
N LEU A 338 7.14 16.22 -0.98
CA LEU A 338 7.12 17.69 -0.90
C LEU A 338 6.01 18.29 -1.76
N LYS A 339 5.78 17.76 -2.97
CA LYS A 339 4.66 18.16 -3.84
C LYS A 339 3.32 17.96 -3.13
N GLU A 340 3.13 16.80 -2.49
CA GLU A 340 1.90 16.49 -1.75
C GLU A 340 1.71 17.47 -0.57
N ARG A 341 2.76 17.73 0.21
CA ARG A 341 2.71 18.68 1.34
C ARG A 341 2.39 20.10 0.90
N VAL A 342 3.08 20.61 -0.12
CA VAL A 342 2.81 21.94 -0.70
C VAL A 342 1.36 22.02 -1.19
N LYS A 343 0.89 21.00 -1.92
CA LYS A 343 -0.47 20.94 -2.43
C LYS A 343 -1.52 21.01 -1.30
N LYS A 344 -1.37 20.20 -0.25
CA LYS A 344 -2.29 20.19 0.89
C LYS A 344 -2.27 21.52 1.63
N ALA A 345 -1.08 22.08 1.89
CA ALA A 345 -0.93 23.36 2.56
C ALA A 345 -1.57 24.50 1.76
N MET A 346 -1.36 24.55 0.43
CA MET A 346 -2.01 25.53 -0.44
C MET A 346 -3.53 25.42 -0.43
N LEU A 347 -4.09 24.19 -0.44
CA LEU A 347 -5.54 23.99 -0.42
C LEU A 347 -6.17 24.51 0.88
N VAL A 348 -5.57 24.19 2.02
CA VAL A 348 -6.08 24.62 3.34
C VAL A 348 -5.89 26.11 3.57
N GLN A 349 -4.71 26.66 3.23
CA GLN A 349 -4.39 28.07 3.46
C GLN A 349 -5.10 29.01 2.48
N ASN A 350 -5.37 28.58 1.24
CA ASN A 350 -6.14 29.39 0.29
C ASN A 350 -7.64 29.40 0.58
N GLN A 351 -8.21 28.34 1.20
CA GLN A 351 -9.60 28.36 1.65
C GLN A 351 -9.84 29.43 2.74
N GLY A 352 -8.81 29.79 3.53
CA GLY A 352 -8.84 30.90 4.47
C GLY A 352 -8.80 32.31 3.84
N ASN A 353 -8.54 32.40 2.53
CA ASN A 353 -8.48 33.66 1.76
C ASN A 353 -9.64 33.80 0.76
N THR A 354 -10.68 32.98 0.89
CA THR A 354 -11.93 33.15 0.15
C THR A 354 -12.80 34.17 0.91
N PRO A 355 -13.22 35.30 0.30
CA PRO A 355 -14.07 36.30 0.94
C PRO A 355 -15.39 35.74 1.50
#